data_AF-E1R6D9-F1
#
_entry.id   AF-E1R6D9-F1
#
_cell.length_a   1.000
_cell.length_b   1.000
_cell.length_c   1.000
_cell.angle_alpha   90.00
_cell.angle_beta   90.00
_cell.angle_gamma   90.00
#
_symmetry.space_group_name_H-M   'P 1'
#
loop_
_entity.id
_entity.type
_entity.pdbx_description
1 polymer ?
#
loop_
_entity_poly.entity_id
_entity_poly.type
_entity_poly.pdbx_seq_one_letter_code
_entity_poly.pdbx_strand_id
1 'polypeptide(L)'
;MSGASRRRQHSYTIAGLLAHQPAGMRGLPGYRDLLARYRTSDRLKRVRLSRRGYSVLLHARVSPDRLRLFLRAQHLPVDPFFPLYLALKRDYLSTLERKREEKQRWIIHHLQSLPQPLFHSFLSLAYLEQYLAGSDKTPLWAEELVPKTKKATRHLIGLSRLQWMDRFEEHLNLLVQRYRNFSAEEAELFLALFVLELPPSKKLSLPVPLPSPTCIKEAFRRLSKKEHPDAGGDGMLFVKLKWAADILVSRPADTYSRGACGRENR
;
A
#
# COMPACT_ATOMS: atom_id res chain seq x y z
N MET A 1 -7.37 54.40 11.58
CA MET A 1 -8.63 53.79 11.10
C MET A 1 -8.26 52.71 10.08
N SER A 2 -8.03 51.48 10.54
CA SER A 2 -7.65 50.36 9.66
C SER A 2 -8.89 49.85 8.93
N GLY A 3 -8.99 50.18 7.65
CA GLY A 3 -10.02 49.62 6.76
C GLY A 3 -9.83 48.11 6.64
N ALA A 4 -10.63 47.33 7.37
CA ALA A 4 -10.69 45.89 7.20
C ALA A 4 -11.16 45.58 5.77
N SER A 5 -10.21 45.24 4.89
CA SER A 5 -10.49 44.79 3.53
C SER A 5 -11.37 43.55 3.61
N ARG A 6 -12.67 43.71 3.30
CA ARG A 6 -13.63 42.60 3.17
C ARG A 6 -13.12 41.68 2.07
N ARG A 7 -12.44 40.59 2.46
CA ARG A 7 -12.12 39.48 1.54
C ARG A 7 -13.41 39.08 0.84
N ARG A 8 -13.47 39.31 -0.48
CA ARG A 8 -14.58 38.87 -1.34
C ARG A 8 -14.73 37.37 -1.13
N GLN A 9 -15.82 36.95 -0.49
CA GLN A 9 -16.09 35.53 -0.30
C GLN A 9 -16.30 34.91 -1.68
N HIS A 10 -15.42 34.00 -2.07
CA HIS A 10 -15.51 33.31 -3.34
C HIS A 10 -16.80 32.48 -3.36
N SER A 11 -17.73 32.84 -4.25
CA SER A 11 -18.98 32.09 -4.44
C SER A 11 -18.78 31.02 -5.50
N TYR A 12 -19.38 29.85 -5.29
CA TYR A 12 -19.37 28.74 -6.24
C TYR A 12 -20.74 28.64 -6.92
N THR A 13 -20.79 28.12 -8.14
CA THR A 13 -22.03 27.98 -8.92
C THR A 13 -22.31 26.53 -9.27
N ILE A 14 -23.56 26.23 -9.64
CA ILE A 14 -23.94 24.91 -10.17
C ILE A 14 -23.24 24.63 -11.50
N ALA A 15 -23.06 25.65 -12.37
CA ALA A 15 -22.23 25.51 -13.57
C ALA A 15 -20.81 25.05 -13.23
N GLY A 16 -20.19 25.70 -12.24
CA GLY A 16 -18.87 25.32 -11.73
C GLY A 16 -18.86 23.88 -11.21
N LEU A 17 -19.89 23.50 -10.44
CA LEU A 17 -20.04 22.13 -9.92
C LEU A 17 -20.06 21.12 -11.06
N LEU A 18 -20.85 21.37 -12.11
CA LEU A 18 -20.98 20.49 -13.27
C LEU A 18 -19.69 20.42 -14.09
N ALA A 19 -19.01 21.56 -14.28
CA ALA A 19 -17.75 21.64 -15.03
C ALA A 19 -16.61 20.87 -14.36
N HIS A 20 -16.57 20.85 -13.02
CA HIS A 20 -15.56 20.10 -12.26
C HIS A 20 -15.82 18.59 -12.19
N GLN A 21 -16.87 18.07 -12.84
CA GLN A 21 -17.15 16.64 -12.80
C GLN A 21 -16.19 15.84 -13.70
N PRO A 22 -15.66 14.71 -13.18
CA PRO A 22 -14.74 13.86 -13.94
C PRO A 22 -15.44 13.25 -15.16
N ALA A 23 -14.68 12.99 -16.23
CA ALA A 23 -15.22 12.46 -17.49
C ALA A 23 -16.03 11.16 -17.29
N GLY A 24 -15.60 10.29 -16.37
CA GLY A 24 -16.33 9.06 -16.04
C GLY A 24 -17.74 9.29 -15.48
N MET A 25 -17.96 10.36 -14.72
CA MET A 25 -19.31 10.73 -14.28
C MET A 25 -20.14 11.33 -15.43
N ARG A 26 -19.49 12.11 -16.30
CA ARG A 26 -20.14 12.72 -17.46
C ARG A 26 -20.64 11.69 -18.49
N GLY A 27 -20.02 10.52 -18.53
CA GLY A 27 -20.44 9.38 -19.36
C GLY A 27 -21.57 8.53 -18.77
N LEU A 28 -22.05 8.81 -17.55
CA LEU A 28 -23.17 8.05 -16.98
C LEU A 28 -24.50 8.39 -17.70
N PRO A 29 -25.40 7.41 -17.93
CA PRO A 29 -26.64 7.61 -18.70
C PRO A 29 -27.50 8.80 -18.24
N GLY A 30 -27.62 9.04 -16.93
CA GLY A 30 -28.43 10.14 -16.38
C GLY A 30 -27.76 11.52 -16.39
N TYR A 31 -26.49 11.64 -16.81
CA TYR A 31 -25.79 12.93 -16.79
C TYR A 31 -26.36 13.91 -17.84
N ARG A 32 -26.86 13.40 -18.97
CA ARG A 32 -27.53 14.24 -19.98
C ARG A 32 -28.81 14.88 -19.42
N ASP A 33 -29.62 14.10 -18.70
CA ASP A 33 -30.86 14.58 -18.09
C ASP A 33 -30.56 15.62 -17.01
N LEU A 34 -29.49 15.41 -16.24
CA LEU A 34 -29.01 16.37 -15.27
C LEU A 34 -28.63 17.72 -15.90
N LEU A 35 -27.90 17.69 -17.03
CA LEU A 35 -27.56 18.89 -17.78
C LEU A 35 -28.80 19.57 -18.37
N ALA A 36 -29.75 18.79 -18.91
CA ALA A 36 -31.01 19.33 -19.43
C ALA A 36 -31.78 20.08 -18.34
N ARG A 37 -31.93 19.48 -17.15
CA ARG A 37 -32.57 20.14 -16.00
C ARG A 37 -31.89 21.44 -15.60
N TYR A 38 -30.56 21.44 -15.53
CA TYR A 38 -29.79 22.66 -15.24
C TYR A 38 -30.02 23.75 -16.30
N ARG A 39 -30.02 23.39 -17.59
CA ARG A 39 -30.22 24.35 -18.70
C ARG A 39 -31.61 24.96 -18.69
N THR A 40 -32.64 24.21 -18.31
CA THR A 40 -34.03 24.70 -18.27
C THR A 40 -34.35 25.51 -17.01
N SER A 41 -33.69 25.26 -15.88
CA SER A 41 -34.00 25.92 -14.60
C SER A 41 -33.19 27.20 -14.37
N ASP A 42 -33.81 28.37 -14.58
CA ASP A 42 -33.17 29.65 -14.28
C ASP A 42 -32.86 29.86 -12.80
N ARG A 43 -33.64 29.21 -11.91
CA ARG A 43 -33.36 29.21 -10.47
C ARG A 43 -32.01 28.57 -10.19
N LEU A 44 -31.71 27.41 -10.77
CA LEU A 44 -30.42 26.73 -10.61
C LEU A 44 -29.24 27.54 -11.17
N LYS A 45 -29.43 28.28 -12.28
CA LYS A 45 -28.38 29.12 -12.86
C LYS A 45 -27.96 30.26 -11.92
N ARG A 46 -28.89 30.78 -11.11
CA ARG A 46 -28.64 31.89 -10.16
C ARG A 46 -28.11 31.43 -8.81
N VAL A 47 -28.18 30.14 -8.48
CA VAL A 47 -27.71 29.59 -7.22
C VAL A 47 -26.23 29.92 -6.99
N ARG A 48 -25.95 30.47 -5.80
CA ARG A 48 -24.61 30.67 -5.27
C ARG A 48 -24.42 29.79 -4.04
N LEU A 49 -23.38 28.98 -4.06
CA LEU A 49 -23.02 28.06 -3.00
C LEU A 49 -21.89 28.65 -2.17
N SER A 50 -22.01 28.51 -0.84
CA SER A 50 -20.87 28.63 0.07
C SER A 50 -19.84 27.55 -0.26
N ARG A 51 -18.56 27.76 0.11
CA ARG A 51 -17.51 26.74 -0.04
C ARG A 51 -17.90 25.41 0.61
N ARG A 52 -18.55 25.47 1.79
CA ARG A 52 -19.01 24.29 2.52
C ARG A 52 -20.13 23.57 1.77
N GLY A 53 -21.15 24.28 1.31
CA GLY A 53 -22.26 23.71 0.53
C GLY A 53 -21.77 23.09 -0.78
N TYR A 54 -20.85 23.77 -1.47
CA TYR A 54 -20.21 23.24 -2.67
C TYR A 54 -19.43 21.96 -2.40
N SER A 55 -18.57 21.92 -1.37
CA SER A 55 -17.80 20.73 -1.01
C SER A 55 -18.69 19.55 -0.64
N VAL A 56 -19.79 19.80 0.09
CA VAL A 56 -20.76 18.78 0.48
C VAL A 56 -21.44 18.14 -0.73
N LEU A 57 -21.82 18.95 -1.73
CA LEU A 57 -22.35 18.44 -3.01
C LEU A 57 -21.26 17.75 -3.84
N LEU A 58 -20.06 18.34 -3.95
CA LEU A 58 -18.96 17.78 -4.71
C LEU A 58 -18.56 16.38 -4.24
N HIS A 59 -18.66 16.10 -2.93
CA HIS A 59 -18.34 14.79 -2.35
C HIS A 59 -19.58 13.94 -2.04
N ALA A 60 -20.79 14.36 -2.46
CA ALA A 60 -22.06 13.66 -2.22
C ALA A 60 -22.32 13.23 -0.76
N ARG A 61 -21.90 14.06 0.21
CA ARG A 61 -21.97 13.74 1.65
C ARG A 61 -23.37 13.85 2.26
N VAL A 62 -24.39 14.30 1.51
CA VAL A 62 -25.75 14.53 2.01
C VAL A 62 -26.63 13.31 1.78
N SER A 63 -26.98 12.55 2.82
CA SER A 63 -27.91 11.42 2.70
C SER A 63 -29.26 11.83 2.07
N PRO A 64 -29.96 10.93 1.35
CA PRO A 64 -31.27 11.24 0.76
C PRO A 64 -32.26 11.83 1.78
N ASP A 65 -32.31 11.28 2.99
CA ASP A 65 -33.23 11.69 4.05
C ASP A 65 -32.96 13.12 4.56
N ARG A 66 -31.69 13.53 4.52
CA ARG A 66 -31.26 14.87 4.98
C ARG A 66 -31.20 15.89 3.84
N LEU A 67 -31.55 15.52 2.62
CA LEU A 67 -31.43 16.40 1.46
C LEU A 67 -32.29 17.65 1.63
N ARG A 68 -33.55 17.52 2.03
CA ARG A 68 -34.46 18.67 2.21
C ARG A 68 -33.92 19.66 3.24
N LEU A 69 -33.40 19.16 4.36
CA LEU A 69 -32.78 19.98 5.41
C LEU A 69 -31.54 20.70 4.89
N PHE A 70 -30.70 20.00 4.14
CA PHE A 70 -29.51 20.59 3.51
C PHE A 70 -29.89 21.71 2.53
N LEU A 71 -30.86 21.48 1.65
CA LEU A 71 -31.32 22.49 0.69
C LEU A 71 -31.83 23.74 1.42
N ARG A 72 -32.64 23.56 2.46
CA ARG A 72 -33.14 24.67 3.29
C ARG A 72 -32.01 25.45 3.96
N ALA A 73 -31.06 24.73 4.59
CA ALA A 73 -29.93 25.33 5.29
C ALA A 73 -28.94 26.07 4.37
N GLN A 74 -28.90 25.70 3.09
CA GLN A 74 -28.07 26.37 2.08
C GLN A 74 -28.88 27.33 1.19
N HIS A 75 -30.15 27.59 1.53
CA HIS A 75 -31.07 28.42 0.74
C HIS A 75 -31.15 28.02 -0.74
N LEU A 76 -31.14 26.71 -1.01
CA LEU A 76 -31.22 26.12 -2.34
C LEU A 76 -32.66 25.80 -2.72
N PRO A 77 -33.03 25.92 -4.00
CA PRO A 77 -34.36 25.55 -4.45
C PRO A 77 -34.59 24.04 -4.29
N VAL A 78 -35.82 23.67 -3.93
CA VAL A 78 -36.27 22.27 -3.98
C VAL A 78 -36.48 21.91 -5.44
N ASP A 79 -35.43 21.38 -6.07
CA ASP A 79 -35.37 21.08 -7.49
C ASP A 79 -34.93 19.60 -7.69
N PRO A 80 -35.56 18.85 -8.62
CA PRO A 80 -35.15 17.48 -8.97
C PRO A 80 -33.68 17.32 -9.39
N PHE A 81 -33.00 18.42 -9.74
CA PHE A 81 -31.57 18.44 -10.00
C PHE A 81 -30.74 17.86 -8.85
N PHE A 82 -31.00 18.25 -7.61
CA PHE A 82 -30.16 17.83 -6.47
C PHE A 82 -30.23 16.33 -6.15
N PRO A 83 -31.42 15.68 -6.06
CA PRO A 83 -31.48 14.23 -5.86
C PRO A 83 -30.85 13.49 -7.04
N LEU A 84 -31.08 13.92 -8.29
CA LEU A 84 -30.48 13.32 -9.47
C LEU A 84 -28.94 13.44 -9.47
N TYR A 85 -28.42 14.64 -9.18
CA TYR A 85 -26.98 14.89 -9.10
C TYR A 85 -26.33 14.00 -8.03
N LEU A 86 -26.93 13.91 -6.84
CA LEU A 86 -26.39 13.14 -5.74
C LEU A 86 -26.43 11.63 -6.01
N ALA A 87 -27.48 11.12 -6.64
CA ALA A 87 -27.56 9.72 -7.07
C ALA A 87 -26.42 9.39 -8.06
N LEU A 88 -26.30 10.15 -9.16
CA LEU A 88 -25.24 9.95 -10.15
C LEU A 88 -23.84 10.07 -9.55
N LYS A 89 -23.64 11.02 -8.63
CA LYS A 89 -22.35 11.20 -7.98
C LYS A 89 -21.99 10.02 -7.08
N ARG A 90 -22.96 9.45 -6.37
CA ARG A 90 -22.77 8.23 -5.57
C ARG A 90 -22.43 7.04 -6.42
N ASP A 91 -23.16 6.81 -7.50
CA ASP A 91 -22.91 5.70 -8.42
C ASP A 91 -21.50 5.78 -9.02
N TYR A 92 -21.05 6.99 -9.33
CA TYR A 92 -19.68 7.23 -9.76
C TYR A 92 -18.66 6.90 -8.65
N LEU A 93 -18.88 7.38 -7.42
CA LEU A 93 -17.97 7.15 -6.30
C LEU A 93 -17.90 5.67 -5.90
N SER A 94 -19.02 4.96 -5.88
CA SER A 94 -19.07 3.51 -5.61
C SER A 94 -18.35 2.72 -6.71
N THR A 95 -18.50 3.13 -7.98
CA THR A 95 -17.74 2.53 -9.08
C THR A 95 -16.23 2.73 -8.90
N LEU A 96 -15.79 3.90 -8.46
CA LEU A 96 -14.36 4.13 -8.17
C LEU A 96 -13.86 3.28 -7.01
N GLU A 97 -14.66 3.16 -5.94
CA GLU A 97 -14.35 2.34 -4.78
C GLU A 97 -14.21 0.86 -5.19
N ARG A 98 -15.20 0.33 -5.91
CA ARG A 98 -15.15 -1.04 -6.44
C ARG A 98 -13.92 -1.28 -7.29
N LYS A 99 -13.57 -0.35 -8.19
CA LYS A 99 -12.33 -0.45 -9.01
C LYS A 99 -11.06 -0.42 -8.15
N ARG A 100 -11.03 0.35 -7.06
CA ARG A 100 -9.90 0.37 -6.12
C ARG A 100 -9.78 -0.95 -5.39
N GLU A 101 -10.89 -1.50 -4.91
CA GLU A 101 -10.92 -2.82 -4.26
C GLU A 101 -10.52 -3.95 -5.22
N GLU A 102 -11.07 -3.96 -6.44
CA GLU A 102 -10.70 -4.93 -7.48
C GLU A 102 -9.20 -4.85 -7.79
N LYS A 103 -8.66 -3.63 -7.89
CA LYS A 103 -7.22 -3.42 -8.04
C LYS A 103 -6.45 -3.96 -6.83
N GLN A 104 -6.88 -3.67 -5.62
CA GLN A 104 -6.19 -4.11 -4.40
C GLN A 104 -6.20 -5.64 -4.27
N ARG A 105 -7.36 -6.27 -4.51
CA ARG A 105 -7.51 -7.73 -4.57
C ARG A 105 -6.58 -8.34 -5.62
N TRP A 106 -6.52 -7.75 -6.82
CA TRP A 106 -5.62 -8.19 -7.87
C TRP A 106 -4.15 -8.10 -7.42
N ILE A 107 -3.74 -7.01 -6.77
CA ILE A 107 -2.37 -6.82 -6.28
C ILE A 107 -2.03 -7.90 -5.24
N ILE A 108 -2.87 -8.06 -4.21
CA ILE A 108 -2.67 -9.03 -3.13
C ILE A 108 -2.55 -10.44 -3.71
N HIS A 109 -3.46 -10.83 -4.60
CA HIS A 109 -3.43 -12.14 -5.26
C HIS A 109 -2.10 -12.40 -6.00
N HIS A 110 -1.56 -11.40 -6.69
CA HIS A 110 -0.29 -11.56 -7.41
C HIS A 110 0.92 -11.57 -6.48
N LEU A 111 0.90 -10.82 -5.37
CA LEU A 111 1.95 -10.91 -4.35
C LEU A 111 1.96 -12.29 -3.68
N GLN A 112 0.78 -12.91 -3.47
CA GLN A 112 0.66 -14.27 -2.96
C GLN A 112 1.19 -15.34 -3.93
N SER A 113 1.36 -15.01 -5.22
CA SER A 113 1.94 -15.91 -6.21
C SER A 113 3.47 -15.91 -6.25
N LEU A 114 4.12 -15.07 -5.44
CA LEU A 114 5.58 -15.10 -5.27
C LEU A 114 6.01 -16.48 -4.73
N PRO A 115 7.23 -16.96 -5.06
CA PRO A 115 7.76 -18.18 -4.48
C PRO A 115 7.66 -18.15 -2.94
N GLN A 116 7.15 -19.23 -2.34
CA GLN A 116 6.79 -19.26 -0.92
C GLN A 116 7.91 -18.78 0.03
N PRO A 117 9.19 -19.16 -0.16
CA PRO A 117 10.28 -18.62 0.67
C PRO A 117 10.44 -17.10 0.57
N LEU A 118 10.25 -16.56 -0.63
CA LEU A 118 10.36 -15.13 -0.90
C LEU A 118 9.16 -14.37 -0.33
N PHE A 119 7.94 -14.91 -0.49
CA PHE A 119 6.74 -14.33 0.09
C PHE A 119 6.81 -14.26 1.63
N HIS A 120 7.29 -15.32 2.28
CA HIS A 120 7.51 -15.34 3.72
C HIS A 120 8.53 -14.30 4.17
N SER A 121 9.63 -14.18 3.43
CA SER A 121 10.65 -13.17 3.70
C SER A 121 10.10 -11.75 3.53
N PHE A 122 9.28 -11.53 2.49
CA PHE A 122 8.62 -10.25 2.24
C PHE A 122 7.68 -9.84 3.38
N LEU A 123 6.95 -10.80 3.94
CA LEU A 123 6.12 -10.58 5.13
C LEU A 123 6.96 -10.40 6.41
N SER A 124 8.08 -11.10 6.53
CA SER A 124 8.97 -10.97 7.70
C SER A 124 9.52 -9.55 7.87
N LEU A 125 9.75 -8.82 6.77
CA LEU A 125 10.12 -7.40 6.82
C LEU A 125 9.00 -6.53 7.39
N ALA A 126 7.74 -6.81 7.05
CA ALA A 126 6.59 -6.10 7.63
C ALA A 126 6.51 -6.35 9.14
N TYR A 127 6.65 -7.61 9.57
CA TYR A 127 6.64 -7.96 10.99
C TYR A 127 7.83 -7.33 11.74
N LEU A 128 8.99 -7.27 11.12
CA LEU A 128 10.17 -6.61 11.69
C LEU A 128 9.89 -5.12 11.90
N GLU A 129 9.37 -4.43 10.89
CA GLU A 129 9.05 -3.01 11.03
C GLU A 129 7.98 -2.77 12.12
N GLN A 130 6.96 -3.63 12.21
CA GLN A 130 5.94 -3.55 13.28
C GLN A 130 6.56 -3.71 14.68
N TYR A 131 7.46 -4.68 14.82
CA TYR A 131 8.19 -4.92 16.07
C TYR A 131 9.02 -3.69 16.45
N LEU A 132 9.81 -3.15 15.51
CA LEU A 132 10.65 -1.97 15.72
C LEU A 132 9.83 -0.71 16.03
N ALA A 133 8.66 -0.56 15.40
CA ALA A 133 7.76 0.56 15.62
C ALA A 133 6.94 0.45 16.91
N GLY A 134 6.84 -0.73 17.52
CA GLY A 134 5.93 -0.99 18.64
C GLY A 134 4.45 -0.79 18.29
N SER A 135 4.07 -0.98 17.02
CA SER A 135 2.69 -0.82 16.55
C SER A 135 2.44 -1.61 15.28
N ASP A 136 1.17 -1.81 14.89
CA ASP A 136 0.81 -2.52 13.65
C ASP A 136 1.14 -1.75 12.36
N LYS A 137 1.77 -0.58 12.46
CA LYS A 137 2.09 0.28 11.32
C LYS A 137 3.41 -0.10 10.68
N THR A 138 3.44 -0.05 9.35
CA THR A 138 4.61 -0.38 8.52
C THR A 138 4.87 0.69 7.45
N PRO A 139 5.23 1.92 7.86
CA PRO A 139 5.32 3.05 6.93
C PRO A 139 6.35 2.84 5.81
N LEU A 140 7.56 2.36 6.12
CA LEU A 140 8.60 2.12 5.12
C LEU A 140 8.25 0.93 4.23
N TRP A 141 7.73 -0.16 4.78
CA TRP A 141 7.35 -1.34 3.99
C TRP A 141 6.20 -1.00 3.04
N ALA A 142 5.18 -0.27 3.52
CA ALA A 142 4.06 0.17 2.69
C ALA A 142 4.46 1.19 1.61
N GLU A 143 5.52 1.95 1.84
CA GLU A 143 6.05 2.93 0.90
C GLU A 143 6.93 2.29 -0.18
N GLU A 144 7.90 1.48 0.24
CA GLU A 144 8.98 0.96 -0.60
C GLU A 144 8.68 -0.39 -1.26
N LEU A 145 8.00 -1.28 -0.53
CA LEU A 145 7.85 -2.69 -0.91
C LEU A 145 6.43 -3.03 -1.38
N VAL A 146 5.40 -2.31 -0.94
CA VAL A 146 4.01 -2.57 -1.37
C VAL A 146 3.68 -1.82 -2.66
N PRO A 147 3.44 -2.54 -3.77
CA PRO A 147 3.10 -1.89 -5.02
C PRO A 147 1.69 -1.27 -4.96
N LYS A 148 1.58 0.01 -5.37
CA LYS A 148 0.30 0.76 -5.40
C LYS A 148 -0.45 0.62 -6.74
N THR A 149 0.18 0.04 -7.75
CA THR A 149 -0.32 -0.07 -9.13
C THR A 149 -0.07 -1.46 -9.72
N LYS A 150 -0.92 -1.88 -10.67
CA LYS A 150 -0.74 -3.17 -11.36
C LYS A 150 0.61 -3.26 -12.10
N LYS A 151 1.09 -2.15 -12.67
CA LYS A 151 2.40 -2.07 -13.34
C LYS A 151 3.54 -2.33 -12.36
N ALA A 152 3.52 -1.66 -11.21
CA ALA A 152 4.52 -1.85 -10.16
C ALA A 152 4.50 -3.30 -9.64
N THR A 153 3.32 -3.90 -9.43
CA THR A 153 3.23 -5.31 -9.04
C THR A 153 3.83 -6.24 -10.07
N ARG A 154 3.53 -6.06 -11.37
CA ARG A 154 4.12 -6.89 -12.44
C ARG A 154 5.64 -6.78 -12.49
N HIS A 155 6.16 -5.57 -12.30
CA HIS A 155 7.60 -5.37 -12.21
C HIS A 155 8.19 -6.11 -11.00
N LEU A 156 7.56 -5.96 -9.82
CA LEU A 156 8.02 -6.57 -8.57
C LEU A 156 8.03 -8.10 -8.63
N ILE A 157 6.97 -8.73 -9.16
CA ILE A 157 6.92 -10.21 -9.30
C ILE A 157 7.89 -10.74 -10.36
N GLY A 158 8.36 -9.88 -11.26
CA GLY A 158 9.32 -10.24 -12.31
C GLY A 158 10.78 -10.02 -11.94
N LEU A 159 11.07 -9.56 -10.72
CA LEU A 159 12.45 -9.36 -10.26
C LEU A 159 13.17 -10.71 -10.13
N SER A 160 14.45 -10.72 -10.51
CA SER A 160 15.34 -11.84 -10.25
C SER A 160 15.63 -11.98 -8.76
N ARG A 161 16.20 -13.12 -8.34
CA ARG A 161 16.59 -13.35 -6.95
C ARG A 161 17.60 -12.31 -6.45
N LEU A 162 18.60 -11.96 -7.27
CA LEU A 162 19.58 -10.91 -6.93
C LEU A 162 18.90 -9.55 -6.76
N GLN A 163 18.01 -9.17 -7.66
CA GLN A 163 17.27 -7.90 -7.54
C GLN A 163 16.40 -7.84 -6.29
N TRP A 164 15.84 -8.97 -5.88
CA TRP A 164 15.14 -9.07 -4.60
C TRP A 164 16.07 -8.93 -3.40
N MET A 165 17.28 -9.47 -3.47
CA MET A 165 18.31 -9.29 -2.43
C MET A 165 18.71 -7.82 -2.29
N ASP A 166 18.96 -7.14 -3.41
CA ASP A 166 19.30 -5.71 -3.42
C ASP A 166 18.16 -4.89 -2.79
N ARG A 167 16.91 -5.17 -3.18
CA ARG A 167 15.71 -4.54 -2.60
C ARG A 167 15.57 -4.78 -1.10
N PHE A 168 15.86 -6.00 -0.63
CA PHE A 168 15.81 -6.34 0.80
C PHE A 168 16.90 -5.60 1.57
N GLU A 169 18.12 -5.57 1.04
CA GLU A 169 19.26 -4.86 1.63
C GLU A 169 18.98 -3.35 1.73
N GLU A 170 18.49 -2.72 0.66
CA GLU A 170 18.03 -1.33 0.65
C GLU A 170 16.99 -1.05 1.75
N HIS A 171 15.99 -1.93 1.87
CA HIS A 171 14.94 -1.76 2.87
C HIS A 171 15.47 -1.91 4.30
N LEU A 172 16.34 -2.89 4.55
CA LEU A 172 16.97 -3.08 5.85
C LEU A 172 17.83 -1.87 6.24
N ASN A 173 18.55 -1.27 5.29
CA ASN A 173 19.30 -0.03 5.51
C ASN A 173 18.39 1.14 5.92
N LEU A 174 17.19 1.26 5.32
CA LEU A 174 16.21 2.26 5.75
C LEU A 174 15.71 2.00 7.17
N LEU A 175 15.52 0.74 7.55
CA LEU A 175 15.15 0.37 8.92
C LEU A 175 16.25 0.78 9.92
N VAL A 176 17.53 0.50 9.61
CA VAL A 176 18.68 0.89 10.46
C VAL A 176 18.74 2.40 10.65
N GLN A 177 18.52 3.17 9.58
CA GLN A 177 18.52 4.63 9.66
C GLN A 177 17.36 5.18 10.49
N ARG A 178 16.19 4.54 10.42
CA ARG A 178 14.96 5.01 11.07
C ARG A 178 14.82 4.59 12.53
N TYR A 179 15.21 3.36 12.87
CA TYR A 179 14.97 2.75 14.17
C TYR A 179 16.27 2.59 14.95
N ARG A 180 16.42 3.37 16.04
CA ARG A 180 17.66 3.41 16.85
C ARG A 180 18.02 2.08 17.50
N ASN A 181 17.05 1.21 17.72
CA ASN A 181 17.20 -0.11 18.33
C ASN A 181 17.40 -1.22 17.30
N PHE A 182 17.63 -0.89 16.03
CA PHE A 182 17.94 -1.85 14.98
C PHE A 182 19.34 -1.56 14.43
N SER A 183 20.27 -2.45 14.74
CA SER A 183 21.68 -2.31 14.35
C SER A 183 21.94 -2.78 12.92
N ALA A 184 23.00 -2.28 12.30
CA ALA A 184 23.48 -2.77 11.00
C ALA A 184 23.84 -4.27 11.05
N GLU A 185 24.32 -4.74 12.19
CA GLU A 185 24.63 -6.15 12.42
C GLU A 185 23.37 -7.03 12.41
N GLU A 186 22.28 -6.58 13.05
CA GLU A 186 20.99 -7.28 12.98
C GLU A 186 20.42 -7.26 11.56
N ALA A 187 20.55 -6.14 10.85
CA ALA A 187 20.18 -6.06 9.43
C ALA A 187 20.94 -7.08 8.58
N GLU A 188 22.25 -7.21 8.80
CA GLU A 188 23.09 -8.20 8.10
C GLU A 188 22.62 -9.63 8.37
N LEU A 189 22.24 -9.95 9.62
CA LEU A 189 21.68 -11.25 9.99
C LEU A 189 20.34 -11.52 9.30
N PHE A 190 19.44 -10.54 9.27
CA PHE A 190 18.17 -10.66 8.54
C PHE A 190 18.40 -10.91 7.05
N LEU A 191 19.36 -10.22 6.44
CA LEU A 191 19.71 -10.42 5.04
C LEU A 191 20.29 -11.81 4.80
N ALA A 192 21.18 -12.29 5.67
CA ALA A 192 21.73 -13.65 5.56
C ALA A 192 20.63 -14.73 5.68
N LEU A 193 19.69 -14.56 6.62
CA LEU A 193 18.51 -15.43 6.76
C LEU A 193 17.65 -15.43 5.49
N PHE A 194 17.43 -14.26 4.88
CA PHE A 194 16.72 -14.13 3.61
C PHE A 194 17.44 -14.90 2.48
N VAL A 195 18.75 -14.70 2.33
CA VAL A 195 19.55 -15.31 1.27
C VAL A 195 19.50 -16.84 1.34
N LEU A 196 19.52 -17.42 2.54
CA LEU A 196 19.38 -18.86 2.76
C LEU A 196 17.94 -19.38 2.76
N GLU A 197 16.94 -18.54 2.44
CA GLU A 197 15.52 -18.92 2.48
C GLU A 197 15.08 -19.45 3.86
N LEU A 198 15.61 -18.86 4.92
CA LEU A 198 15.31 -19.18 6.32
C LEU A 198 14.67 -17.97 7.03
N PRO A 199 13.49 -17.50 6.58
CA PRO A 199 12.88 -16.32 7.17
C PRO A 199 12.60 -16.55 8.65
N PRO A 200 12.81 -15.53 9.50
CA PRO A 200 12.55 -15.63 10.93
C PRO A 200 11.05 -15.84 11.19
N SER A 201 10.74 -16.41 12.36
CA SER A 201 9.36 -16.72 12.74
C SER A 201 8.51 -15.44 12.88
N LYS A 202 7.18 -15.58 12.80
CA LYS A 202 6.24 -14.45 13.02
C LYS A 202 6.40 -13.79 14.40
N LYS A 203 6.85 -14.54 15.40
CA LYS A 203 7.15 -14.00 16.74
C LYS A 203 8.59 -13.48 16.73
N LEU A 204 8.76 -12.28 16.18
CA LEU A 204 10.06 -11.62 16.15
C LEU A 204 10.43 -11.09 17.54
N SER A 205 11.71 -11.25 17.87
CA SER A 205 12.36 -10.65 19.02
C SER A 205 13.74 -10.18 18.58
N LEU A 206 14.28 -9.16 19.26
CA LEU A 206 15.68 -8.77 19.13
C LEU A 206 16.45 -9.13 20.42
N PRO A 207 17.63 -9.78 20.32
CA PRO A 207 18.27 -10.24 19.08
C PRO A 207 17.48 -11.36 18.38
N VAL A 208 17.65 -11.47 17.06
CA VAL A 208 16.91 -12.44 16.23
C VAL A 208 17.33 -13.87 16.61
N PRO A 209 16.40 -14.75 17.00
CA PRO A 209 16.73 -16.15 17.24
C PRO A 209 17.19 -16.81 15.95
N LEU A 210 18.40 -17.37 15.94
CA LEU A 210 18.96 -17.98 14.74
C LEU A 210 18.49 -19.45 14.59
N PRO A 211 18.28 -19.93 13.35
CA PRO A 211 18.08 -21.36 13.10
C PRO A 211 19.30 -22.16 13.55
N SER A 212 19.11 -23.43 13.94
CA SER A 212 20.24 -24.27 14.38
C SER A 212 21.33 -24.39 13.29
N PRO A 213 22.62 -24.59 13.67
CA PRO A 213 23.71 -24.71 12.70
C PRO A 213 23.49 -25.81 11.66
N THR A 214 22.86 -26.92 12.06
CA THR A 214 22.47 -28.01 11.14
C THR A 214 21.48 -27.53 10.08
N CYS A 215 20.49 -26.72 10.49
CA CYS A 215 19.49 -26.15 9.60
C CYS A 215 20.11 -25.20 8.56
N ILE A 216 21.04 -24.36 9.01
CA ILE A 216 21.81 -23.45 8.16
C ILE A 216 22.62 -24.25 7.12
N LYS A 217 23.35 -25.27 7.56
CA LYS A 217 24.14 -26.14 6.68
C LYS A 217 23.28 -26.89 5.65
N GLU A 218 22.12 -27.40 6.05
CA GLU A 218 21.20 -28.08 5.16
C GLU A 218 20.63 -27.12 4.09
N ALA A 219 20.19 -25.93 4.51
CA ALA A 219 19.70 -24.89 3.59
C ALA A 219 20.78 -24.46 2.60
N PHE A 220 21.99 -24.18 3.10
CA PHE A 220 23.14 -23.83 2.26
C PHE A 220 23.46 -24.96 1.26
N ARG A 221 23.57 -26.22 1.69
CA ARG A 221 23.84 -27.35 0.80
C ARG A 221 22.78 -27.50 -0.30
N ARG A 222 21.50 -27.31 0.05
CA ARG A 222 20.39 -27.36 -0.90
C ARG A 222 20.51 -26.26 -1.96
N LEU A 223 20.73 -25.03 -1.52
CA LEU A 223 20.79 -23.86 -2.41
C LEU A 223 22.06 -23.81 -3.23
N SER A 224 23.21 -24.09 -2.62
CA SER A 224 24.50 -24.17 -3.30
C SER A 224 24.50 -25.19 -4.43
N LYS A 225 23.94 -26.38 -4.23
CA LYS A 225 23.81 -27.40 -5.30
C LYS A 225 23.01 -26.88 -6.50
N LYS A 226 21.97 -26.08 -6.25
CA LYS A 226 21.10 -25.52 -7.28
C LYS A 226 21.75 -24.35 -8.02
N GLU A 227 22.45 -23.48 -7.29
CA GLU A 227 23.00 -22.23 -7.81
C GLU A 227 24.52 -22.32 -8.11
N HIS A 228 25.12 -23.52 -8.10
CA HIS A 228 26.55 -23.71 -8.34
C HIS A 228 26.93 -23.32 -9.79
N PRO A 229 28.01 -22.54 -10.02
CA PRO A 229 28.46 -22.17 -11.36
C PRO A 229 28.72 -23.38 -12.28
N ASP A 230 29.39 -24.41 -11.76
CA ASP A 230 29.67 -25.65 -12.51
C ASP A 230 28.39 -26.41 -12.92
N ALA A 231 27.26 -26.15 -12.27
CA ALA A 231 25.96 -26.70 -12.64
C ALA A 231 25.14 -25.75 -13.53
N GLY A 232 25.74 -24.68 -14.04
CA GLY A 232 25.08 -23.62 -14.81
C GLY A 232 24.34 -22.59 -13.97
N GLY A 233 24.58 -22.55 -12.66
CA GLY A 233 24.00 -21.57 -11.74
C GLY A 233 24.69 -20.20 -11.80
N ASP A 234 24.13 -19.23 -11.09
CA ASP A 234 24.65 -17.86 -11.02
C ASP A 234 25.76 -17.75 -9.96
N GLY A 235 26.98 -17.42 -10.40
CA GLY A 235 28.13 -17.27 -9.50
C GLY A 235 27.98 -16.18 -8.45
N MET A 236 27.25 -15.10 -8.73
CA MET A 236 27.00 -14.05 -7.73
C MET A 236 26.04 -14.54 -6.66
N LEU A 237 25.02 -15.32 -7.02
CA LEU A 237 24.16 -15.98 -6.05
C LEU A 237 24.94 -16.96 -5.18
N PHE A 238 25.82 -17.76 -5.78
CA PHE A 238 26.66 -18.69 -5.03
C PHE A 238 27.55 -17.99 -4.00
N VAL A 239 28.20 -16.87 -4.38
CA VAL A 239 29.01 -16.05 -3.48
C VAL A 239 28.16 -15.52 -2.31
N LYS A 240 26.97 -15.00 -2.59
CA LYS A 240 26.06 -14.51 -1.54
C LYS A 240 25.56 -15.64 -0.63
N LEU A 241 25.28 -16.84 -1.16
CA LEU A 241 24.91 -18.00 -0.34
C LEU A 241 26.02 -18.39 0.63
N LYS A 242 27.29 -18.38 0.16
CA LYS A 242 28.44 -18.68 1.01
C LYS A 242 28.59 -17.63 2.11
N TRP A 243 28.56 -16.34 1.74
CA TRP A 243 28.58 -15.23 2.69
C TRP A 243 27.49 -15.37 3.77
N ALA A 244 26.25 -15.66 3.36
CA ALA A 244 25.14 -15.80 4.29
C ALA A 244 25.35 -16.97 5.28
N ALA A 245 25.86 -18.11 4.80
CA ALA A 245 26.19 -19.23 5.67
C ALA A 245 27.31 -18.90 6.67
N ASP A 246 28.37 -18.22 6.21
CA ASP A 246 29.50 -17.83 7.05
C ASP A 246 29.05 -16.87 8.17
N ILE A 247 28.26 -15.83 7.84
CA ILE A 247 27.69 -14.86 8.79
C ILE A 247 26.83 -15.54 9.86
N LEU A 248 26.03 -16.54 9.47
CA LEU A 248 25.12 -17.20 10.39
C LEU A 248 25.81 -18.24 11.27
N VAL A 249 26.87 -18.90 10.79
CA VAL A 249 27.61 -19.93 11.54
C VAL A 249 28.68 -19.33 12.46
N SER A 250 29.20 -18.13 12.17
CA SER A 250 30.21 -17.48 13.00
C SER A 250 29.69 -16.97 14.35
N ARG A 251 28.39 -17.15 14.63
CA ARG A 251 27.74 -16.63 15.83
C ARG A 251 27.92 -17.55 17.05
N PRO A 252 28.04 -16.98 18.27
CA PRO A 252 28.13 -17.74 19.52
C PRO A 252 27.00 -18.76 19.70
N ALA A 253 27.32 -19.90 20.33
CA ALA A 253 26.41 -21.05 20.44
C ALA A 253 25.09 -20.77 21.19
N ASP A 254 25.06 -19.74 22.02
CA ASP A 254 23.90 -19.28 22.79
C ASP A 254 22.88 -18.46 21.97
N THR A 255 23.23 -18.03 20.76
CA THR A 255 22.34 -17.28 19.86
C THR A 255 21.35 -18.15 19.07
N TYR A 256 21.58 -19.47 19.03
CA TYR A 256 20.78 -20.39 18.24
C TYR A 256 19.53 -20.87 19.00
N SER A 257 18.40 -20.88 18.30
CA SER A 257 17.17 -21.48 18.78
C SER A 257 17.33 -23.00 18.98
N ARG A 258 16.83 -23.52 20.12
CA ARG A 258 16.88 -24.96 20.44
C ARG A 258 15.90 -25.82 19.62
N GLY A 259 15.18 -25.22 18.68
CA GLY A 259 14.16 -25.89 17.87
C GLY A 259 14.75 -26.75 16.75
N ALA A 260 14.07 -27.84 16.40
CA ALA A 260 14.36 -28.62 15.21
C ALA A 260 14.15 -27.73 13.95
N CYS A 261 15.00 -27.91 12.93
CA CYS A 261 14.90 -27.21 11.65
C CYS A 261 13.45 -27.29 11.15
N GLY A 262 12.74 -26.16 11.18
CA GLY A 262 11.28 -26.10 11.21
C GLY A 262 10.62 -26.92 10.10
N ARG A 263 10.03 -28.07 10.46
CA ARG A 263 9.01 -28.73 9.64
C ARG A 263 7.64 -28.06 9.73
N GLU A 264 7.51 -27.02 10.55
CA GLU A 264 6.23 -26.37 10.89
C GLU A 264 5.75 -25.29 9.89
N ASN A 265 6.51 -25.00 8.83
CA ASN A 265 6.12 -24.01 7.81
C ASN A 265 5.95 -24.60 6.39
N ARG A 266 5.60 -25.89 6.28
CA ARG A 266 5.14 -26.50 5.02
C ARG A 266 3.63 -26.34 4.84
#